data_AF-A0A530HAD7-F1
#
_entry.id   AF-A0A530HAD7-F1
#
_cell.length_a   1.000
_cell.length_b   1.000
_cell.length_c   1.000
_cell.angle_alpha   90.00
_cell.angle_beta   90.00
_cell.angle_gamma   90.00
#
_symmetry.space_group_name_H-M   'P 1'
#
loop_
_entity.id
_entity.type
_entity.pdbx_description
1 polymer ?
#
loop_
_entity_poly.entity_id
_entity_poly.type
_entity_poly.pdbx_seq_one_letter_code
_entity_poly.pdbx_strand_id
1 'polypeptide(L)' 'MAPRPAWSGYLKLSLVTCAIQLSNVVTHAEKVSFHILNRKTGNRVRRVYV' A
#
# COMPACT_ATOMS: atom_id res chain seq x y z
N MET A 1 -5.16 -14.48 1.79
CA MET A 1 -4.62 -13.44 0.89
C MET A 1 -3.15 -13.74 0.67
N ALA A 2 -2.67 -13.83 -0.57
CA ALA A 2 -1.24 -14.05 -0.82
C ALA A 2 -0.44 -12.81 -0.35
N PRO A 3 0.69 -12.97 0.37
CA PRO A 3 1.51 -11.85 0.80
C PRO A 3 2.07 -11.14 -0.45
N ARG A 4 1.56 -9.94 -0.74
CA ARG A 4 2.10 -9.09 -1.79
C ARG A 4 3.28 -8.31 -1.21
N PRO A 5 4.47 -8.39 -1.83
CA PRO A 5 5.60 -7.58 -1.39
C PRO A 5 5.27 -6.10 -1.62
N ALA A 6 5.73 -5.25 -0.71
CA ALA A 6 5.59 -3.80 -0.84
C ALA A 6 6.41 -3.28 -2.03
N TRP A 7 7.51 -3.96 -2.32
CA TRP A 7 8.38 -3.63 -3.43
C TRP A 7 9.13 -4.88 -3.93
N SER A 8 9.47 -4.91 -5.21
CA SER A 8 10.27 -5.98 -5.82
C SER A 8 11.31 -5.37 -6.76
N GLY A 9 12.50 -5.95 -6.80
CA GLY A 9 13.57 -5.47 -7.66
C GLY A 9 14.82 -6.33 -7.55
N TYR A 10 15.98 -5.75 -7.87
CA TYR A 10 17.24 -6.47 -7.88
C TYR A 10 18.26 -5.77 -6.98
N LEU A 11 18.95 -6.56 -6.15
CA LEU A 11 20.09 -6.12 -5.36
C LEU A 11 21.37 -6.40 -6.13
N LYS A 12 22.15 -5.35 -6.44
CA LYS A 12 23.43 -5.47 -7.12
C LYS A 12 24.59 -5.34 -6.14
N LEU A 13 25.43 -6.37 -6.08
CA LEU A 13 26.63 -6.42 -5.26
C LEU A 13 27.83 -6.67 -6.20
N SER A 14 28.51 -5.59 -6.58
CA SER A 14 29.59 -5.61 -7.57
C SER A 14 29.12 -6.23 -8.90
N LEU A 15 29.45 -7.50 -9.15
CA LEU A 15 29.07 -8.26 -10.35
C LEU A 15 27.84 -9.16 -10.15
N VAL A 16 27.42 -9.39 -8.92
CA VAL A 16 26.31 -10.29 -8.61
C VAL A 16 25.01 -9.50 -8.54
N THR A 17 23.96 -10.03 -9.16
CA THR A 17 22.61 -9.46 -9.14
C THR A 17 21.63 -10.50 -8.64
N CYS A 18 20.96 -10.21 -7.50
CA CYS A 18 19.94 -11.09 -6.91
C CYS A 18 18.57 -10.43 -6.96
N ALA A 19 17.54 -11.17 -7.37
CA ALA A 19 16.16 -10.72 -7.24
C ALA A 19 15.77 -10.68 -5.76
N ILE A 20 15.15 -9.59 -5.33
CA ILE A 20 14.71 -9.38 -3.95
C ILE A 20 13.28 -8.87 -3.89
N GLN A 21 12.63 -9.19 -2.78
CA GLN A 21 11.29 -8.73 -2.44
C GLN A 21 11.34 -8.13 -1.04
N LEU A 22 10.80 -6.92 -0.89
CA LEU A 22 10.68 -6.26 0.40
C LEU A 22 9.25 -6.43 0.92
N SER A 23 9.13 -6.95 2.13
CA SER A 23 7.87 -7.05 2.87
C SER A 23 7.87 -6.05 4.03
N ASN A 24 6.71 -5.45 4.28
CA ASN A 24 6.55 -4.56 5.42
C ASN A 24 6.50 -5.40 6.71
N VAL A 25 7.38 -5.10 7.67
CA VAL A 25 7.41 -5.78 8.98
C VAL A 25 6.24 -5.33 9.86
N VAL A 26 5.83 -4.07 9.73
CA VAL A 26 4.66 -3.51 10.40
C VAL A 26 3.58 -3.19 9.37
N THR A 27 2.36 -3.60 9.66
CA THR A 27 1.19 -3.25 8.86
C THR A 27 0.27 -2.35 9.68
N HIS A 28 -0.33 -1.34 9.05
CA HIS A 28 -1.38 -0.53 9.69
C HIS A 28 -2.73 -1.28 9.73
N ALA A 29 -2.74 -2.61 9.80
CA ALA A 29 -3.97 -3.40 9.82
C ALA A 29 -4.88 -2.99 11.00
N GLU A 30 -4.30 -2.55 12.10
CA GLU A 30 -5.01 -2.05 13.29
C GLU A 30 -5.61 -0.66 13.10
N LYS A 31 -5.22 0.08 12.06
CA LYS A 31 -5.71 1.43 11.81
C LYS A 31 -7.03 1.39 11.05
N VAL A 32 -8.13 1.42 11.79
CA VAL A 32 -9.47 1.62 11.21
C VAL A 32 -9.55 3.04 10.67
N SER A 33 -9.85 3.19 9.37
CA SER A 33 -10.10 4.48 8.73
C SER A 33 -11.54 4.54 8.22
N PHE A 34 -12.21 5.66 8.46
CA PHE A 34 -13.59 5.86 8.02
C PHE A 34 -13.61 6.61 6.69
N HIS A 35 -14.44 6.12 5.77
CA HIS A 35 -14.75 6.85 4.54
C HIS A 35 -15.88 7.86 4.81
N ILE A 36 -15.71 9.10 4.34
CA ILE A 36 -16.79 10.09 4.38
C ILE A 36 -17.76 9.76 3.25
N LEU A 37 -19.01 9.47 3.62
CA LEU A 37 -20.08 9.15 2.69
C LEU A 37 -21.07 10.32 2.60
N ASN A 38 -21.60 10.54 1.41
CA ASN A 38 -22.74 11.43 1.22
C ASN A 38 -23.99 10.77 1.82
N ARG A 39 -24.61 11.42 2.82
CA ARG A 39 -25.80 10.88 3.52
C ARG A 39 -26.96 10.54 2.58
N LYS A 40 -27.15 11.29 1.50
CA LYS A 40 -28.29 11.11 0.58
C LYS A 40 -28.07 9.98 -0.41
N THR A 41 -26.85 9.81 -0.91
CA THR A 41 -26.55 8.88 -2.01
C THR A 41 -25.72 7.67 -1.59
N GLY A 42 -25.15 7.68 -0.39
CA GLY A 42 -24.24 6.63 0.09
C GLY A 42 -22.85 6.64 -0.56
N ASN A 43 -22.60 7.53 -1.52
CA ASN A 43 -21.35 7.55 -2.29
C ASN A 43 -20.20 8.21 -1.51
N ARG A 44 -18.97 7.74 -1.74
CA ARG A 44 -17.75 8.31 -1.14
C ARG A 44 -17.49 9.72 -1.66
N VAL A 45 -17.20 10.65 -0.74
CA VAL A 45 -16.89 12.04 -1.09
C VAL A 45 -15.44 12.14 -1.60
N ARG A 46 -15.23 12.77 -2.76
CA ARG A 46 -13.92 13.11 -3.31
C ARG A 46 -13.52 14.52 -2.86
N ARG A 47 -12.40 14.65 -2.14
CA ARG A 47 -11.83 15.98 -1.81
C ARG A 47 -11.05 16.51 -3.01
N VAL A 48 -11.39 17.71 -3.47
CA VAL A 48 -10.65 18.46 -4.48
C VAL A 48 -10.12 19.71 -3.78
N TYR A 49 -8.80 19.89 -3.78
CA TYR A 49 -8.13 21.08 -3.26
C TYR A 49 -7.80 21.99 -4.44
N VAL A 50 -8.00 23.30 -4.28
CA VAL A 50 -7.63 24.35 -5.25
C VAL A 50 -6.40 25.06 -4.74
#